data_AF-A0A9W9XY17-F1
#
_entry.id   AF-A0A9W9XY17-F1
#
_cell.length_a   1.000
_cell.length_b   1.000
_cell.length_c   1.000
_cell.angle_alpha   90.00
_cell.angle_beta   90.00
_cell.angle_gamma   90.00
#
_symmetry.space_group_name_H-M   'P 1'
#
loop_
_entity.id
_entity.type
_entity.pdbx_description
1 polymer ?
#
loop_
_entity_poly.entity_id
_entity_poly.type
_entity_poly.pdbx_seq_one_letter_code
_entity_poly.pdbx_strand_id
1 'polypeptide(L)'
;MLADDGNIDEYEVDDFDIPKRNFLSPKCWNITEVDLEESNPAEGAREWIQGCKALRSIRIVHGGGMIPDDAFQPSKTHELLSLQKSTLESLWVDNPDTYMWSDDQWMESFVDFTALNVICASLASLVGVDELNVPVRKLPDVLPSSLETLCVAVDGDDSLNGAIDQLAELAASRNFSKLATIHLEYNQFREPRNAMRLEWLEQRRQEASVLFFSS
;
A
#
# COMPACT_ATOMS: atom_id res chain seq x y z
N MET A 1 -47.37 -49.67 2.97
CA MET A 1 -46.19 -49.31 3.79
C MET A 1 -44.98 -49.48 2.88
N LEU A 2 -44.50 -48.34 2.38
CA LEU A 2 -43.24 -48.02 1.69
C LEU A 2 -42.73 -48.98 0.59
N ALA A 3 -43.01 -48.57 -0.66
CA ALA A 3 -42.09 -48.69 -1.78
C ALA A 3 -41.25 -47.41 -1.86
N ASP A 4 -40.00 -47.52 -2.30
CA ASP A 4 -39.43 -46.85 -3.48
C ASP A 4 -37.91 -46.65 -3.27
N ASP A 5 -37.11 -47.52 -3.91
CA ASP A 5 -35.67 -47.38 -4.05
C ASP A 5 -35.41 -46.29 -5.10
N GLY A 6 -35.36 -45.05 -4.62
CA GLY A 6 -35.00 -43.89 -5.42
C GLY A 6 -33.49 -43.89 -5.70
N ASN A 7 -33.13 -44.42 -6.86
CA ASN A 7 -31.88 -44.21 -7.56
C ASN A 7 -31.62 -42.69 -7.68
N ILE A 8 -30.67 -42.15 -6.93
CA ILE A 8 -30.22 -40.76 -7.11
C ILE A 8 -29.11 -40.82 -8.16
N ASP A 9 -29.50 -40.44 -9.37
CA ASP A 9 -28.60 -40.31 -10.52
C ASP A 9 -27.38 -39.44 -10.15
N GLU A 10 -26.21 -40.01 -10.41
CA GLU A 10 -24.93 -39.30 -10.43
C GLU A 10 -25.05 -38.12 -11.39
N TYR A 11 -25.10 -36.90 -10.85
CA TYR A 11 -24.77 -35.73 -11.63
C TYR A 11 -23.25 -35.75 -11.83
N GLU A 12 -22.80 -36.36 -12.93
CA GLU A 12 -21.49 -36.07 -13.50
C GLU A 12 -21.44 -34.55 -13.71
N VAL A 13 -20.73 -33.86 -12.82
CA VAL A 13 -20.34 -32.48 -13.05
C VAL A 13 -19.38 -32.55 -14.23
N ASP A 14 -19.87 -32.16 -15.40
CA ASP A 14 -19.07 -31.92 -16.59
C ASP A 14 -17.79 -31.20 -16.13
N ASP A 15 -16.67 -31.89 -16.28
CA ASP A 15 -15.32 -31.37 -16.07
C ASP A 15 -15.18 -30.24 -17.09
N PHE A 16 -15.67 -29.05 -16.73
CA PHE A 16 -15.33 -27.84 -17.42
C PHE A 16 -13.81 -27.83 -17.41
N ASP A 17 -13.24 -28.12 -18.57
CA ASP A 17 -11.85 -27.93 -18.92
C ASP A 17 -11.57 -26.45 -18.67
N ILE A 18 -11.36 -26.09 -17.39
CA ILE A 18 -10.86 -24.78 -16.98
C ILE A 18 -9.53 -24.74 -17.71
N PRO A 19 -9.35 -23.86 -18.72
CA PRO A 19 -8.10 -23.82 -19.45
C PRO A 19 -7.02 -23.69 -18.40
N LYS A 20 -6.13 -24.71 -18.31
CA LYS A 20 -5.00 -24.67 -17.39
C LYS A 20 -4.36 -23.31 -17.60
N ARG A 21 -4.58 -22.39 -16.64
CA ARG A 21 -3.97 -21.06 -16.69
C ARG A 21 -2.49 -21.38 -16.81
N ASN A 22 -1.94 -21.11 -17.99
CA ASN A 22 -0.53 -21.30 -18.23
C ASN A 22 0.14 -20.30 -17.30
N PHE A 23 0.49 -20.76 -16.10
CA PHE A 23 1.23 -19.96 -15.14
C PHE A 23 2.48 -19.51 -15.87
N LEU A 24 2.54 -18.22 -16.17
CA LEU A 24 3.70 -17.63 -16.81
C LEU A 24 4.89 -17.97 -15.93
N SER A 25 5.96 -18.45 -16.55
CA SER A 25 7.20 -18.67 -15.80
C SER A 25 7.58 -17.32 -15.19
N PRO A 26 7.85 -17.25 -13.87
CA PRO A 26 8.30 -16.03 -13.22
C PRO A 26 9.47 -15.44 -14.01
N LYS A 27 9.52 -14.11 -14.14
CA LYS A 27 10.63 -13.40 -14.79
C LYS A 27 10.78 -13.63 -16.29
N CYS A 28 9.69 -13.70 -17.04
CA CYS A 28 9.73 -13.76 -18.50
C CYS A 28 9.69 -12.37 -19.17
N TRP A 29 9.16 -11.35 -18.50
CA TRP A 29 8.89 -10.04 -19.10
C TRP A 29 9.95 -9.01 -18.74
N ASN A 30 10.34 -8.18 -19.72
CA ASN A 30 11.27 -7.06 -19.54
C ASN A 30 10.53 -5.78 -19.10
N ILE A 31 9.33 -5.91 -18.55
CA ILE A 31 8.55 -4.78 -18.03
C ILE A 31 9.19 -4.31 -16.72
N THR A 32 9.45 -3.00 -16.64
CA THR A 32 10.06 -2.34 -15.48
C THR A 32 9.09 -1.41 -14.76
N GLU A 33 7.97 -1.08 -15.38
CA GLU A 33 7.00 -0.11 -14.87
C GLU A 33 5.60 -0.64 -15.12
N VAL A 34 4.75 -0.57 -14.10
CA VAL A 34 3.35 -1.01 -14.15
C VAL A 34 2.49 0.09 -13.54
N ASP A 35 1.50 0.57 -14.28
CA ASP A 35 0.50 1.50 -13.79
C ASP A 35 -0.87 0.84 -13.87
N LEU A 36 -1.52 0.72 -12.72
CA LEU A 36 -2.83 0.10 -12.52
C LEU A 36 -3.79 1.18 -12.03
N GLU A 37 -4.16 2.08 -12.94
CA GLU A 37 -5.12 3.15 -12.71
C GLU A 37 -6.57 2.62 -12.80
N GLU A 38 -7.43 3.07 -11.89
CA GLU A 38 -8.84 2.66 -11.80
C GLU A 38 -9.00 1.13 -11.92
N SER A 39 -8.31 0.40 -11.03
CA SER A 39 -8.20 -1.06 -11.13
C SER A 39 -8.44 -1.77 -9.80
N ASN A 40 -8.81 -3.06 -9.87
CA ASN A 40 -8.79 -3.96 -8.72
C ASN A 40 -7.65 -4.96 -8.86
N PRO A 41 -6.52 -4.78 -8.14
CA PRO A 41 -5.37 -5.69 -8.23
C PRO A 41 -5.63 -7.04 -7.55
N ALA A 42 -6.80 -7.27 -6.93
CA ALA A 42 -7.10 -8.50 -6.19
C ALA A 42 -7.03 -9.76 -7.06
N GLU A 43 -7.36 -9.67 -8.36
CA GLU A 43 -7.33 -10.80 -9.29
C GLU A 43 -6.53 -10.50 -10.57
N GLY A 44 -5.53 -11.32 -10.89
CA GLY A 44 -4.80 -11.30 -12.17
C GLY A 44 -3.55 -10.40 -12.22
N ALA A 45 -3.46 -9.35 -11.40
CA ALA A 45 -2.26 -8.50 -11.34
C ALA A 45 -1.04 -9.27 -10.84
N ARG A 46 -1.26 -10.31 -10.02
CA ARG A 46 -0.22 -11.18 -9.45
C ARG A 46 0.63 -11.83 -10.53
N GLU A 47 0.01 -12.50 -11.48
CA GLU A 47 0.70 -13.24 -12.53
C GLU A 47 1.58 -12.31 -13.39
N TRP A 48 1.11 -11.09 -13.64
CA TRP A 48 1.81 -10.11 -14.45
C TRP A 48 3.01 -9.53 -13.71
N ILE A 49 2.83 -9.14 -12.44
CA ILE A 49 3.88 -8.56 -11.62
C ILE A 49 4.95 -9.61 -11.28
N GLN A 50 4.58 -10.86 -11.01
CA GLN A 50 5.52 -11.97 -10.83
C GLN A 50 6.22 -12.37 -12.14
N GLY A 51 5.59 -12.12 -13.29
CA GLY A 51 6.17 -12.30 -14.62
C GLY A 51 7.29 -11.31 -14.94
N CYS A 52 7.36 -10.16 -14.27
CA CYS A 52 8.38 -9.14 -14.49
C CYS A 52 9.77 -9.59 -13.97
N LYS A 53 10.81 -9.41 -14.79
CA LYS A 53 12.19 -9.76 -14.41
C LYS A 53 12.78 -8.85 -13.34
N ALA A 54 12.49 -7.56 -13.46
CA ALA A 54 13.05 -6.51 -12.62
C ALA A 54 12.09 -5.31 -12.64
N LEU A 55 10.93 -5.47 -12.00
CA LEU A 55 10.00 -4.37 -11.85
C LEU A 55 10.65 -3.31 -10.97
N ARG A 56 10.68 -2.06 -11.44
CA ARG A 56 11.30 -0.90 -10.79
C ARG A 56 10.25 0.07 -10.25
N SER A 57 9.12 0.24 -10.92
CA SER A 57 8.04 1.11 -10.45
C SER A 57 6.69 0.43 -10.57
N ILE A 58 5.85 0.63 -9.56
CA ILE A 58 4.44 0.28 -9.62
C ILE A 58 3.57 1.40 -9.06
N ARG A 59 2.49 1.70 -9.78
CA ARG A 59 1.40 2.54 -9.31
C ARG A 59 0.11 1.74 -9.28
N ILE A 60 -0.59 1.78 -8.16
CA ILE A 60 -1.87 1.14 -7.93
C ILE A 60 -2.82 2.24 -7.47
N VAL A 61 -3.81 2.54 -8.29
CA VAL A 61 -4.92 3.43 -7.92
C VAL A 61 -6.18 2.58 -7.93
N HIS A 62 -6.69 2.29 -6.75
CA HIS A 62 -7.95 1.58 -6.62
C HIS A 62 -9.14 2.48 -6.97
N GLY A 63 -10.18 1.90 -7.55
CA GLY A 63 -11.44 2.57 -7.83
C GLY A 63 -11.80 2.56 -9.31
N GLY A 64 -12.76 3.41 -9.67
CA GLY A 64 -13.38 3.44 -11.00
C GLY A 64 -14.83 2.97 -10.95
N GLY A 65 -15.74 3.68 -11.63
CA GLY A 65 -17.20 3.52 -11.44
C GLY A 65 -17.81 2.18 -11.84
N MET A 66 -17.00 1.24 -12.34
CA MET A 66 -17.40 -0.11 -12.76
C MET A 66 -16.68 -1.22 -11.97
N ILE A 67 -15.84 -0.86 -11.02
CA ILE A 67 -15.14 -1.82 -10.16
C ILE A 67 -16.06 -2.14 -8.99
N PRO A 68 -16.38 -3.43 -8.74
CA PRO A 68 -17.12 -3.78 -7.54
C PRO A 68 -16.37 -3.28 -6.31
N ASP A 69 -17.09 -2.84 -5.28
CA ASP A 69 -16.55 -2.44 -3.96
C ASP A 69 -15.85 -3.59 -3.20
N ASP A 70 -15.45 -4.66 -3.91
CA ASP A 70 -14.60 -5.72 -3.41
C ASP A 70 -13.33 -5.06 -2.87
N ALA A 71 -13.33 -4.84 -1.56
CA ALA A 71 -12.45 -3.90 -0.88
C ALA A 71 -11.02 -4.13 -1.32
N PHE A 72 -10.37 -3.08 -1.82
CA PHE A 72 -8.93 -3.07 -1.93
C PHE A 72 -8.32 -3.61 -0.62
N GLN A 73 -7.44 -4.60 -0.74
CA GLN A 73 -6.79 -5.23 0.40
C GLN A 73 -5.32 -4.81 0.43
N PRO A 74 -4.95 -3.73 1.14
CA PRO A 74 -3.56 -3.29 1.25
C PRO A 74 -2.60 -4.42 1.65
N SER A 75 -3.04 -5.35 2.50
CA SER A 75 -2.24 -6.51 2.94
C SER A 75 -1.73 -7.38 1.78
N LYS A 76 -2.49 -7.49 0.68
CA LYS A 76 -2.07 -8.25 -0.51
C LYS A 76 -0.98 -7.56 -1.34
N THR A 77 -0.75 -6.26 -1.13
CA THR A 77 0.27 -5.49 -1.87
C THR A 77 1.68 -6.04 -1.62
N HIS A 78 1.99 -6.43 -0.38
CA HIS A 78 3.29 -7.00 -0.08
C HIS A 78 3.50 -8.37 -0.76
N GLU A 79 2.46 -9.23 -0.73
CA GLU A 79 2.51 -10.53 -1.40
C GLU A 79 2.72 -10.38 -2.92
N LEU A 80 2.01 -9.41 -3.52
CA LEU A 80 2.12 -9.05 -4.93
C LEU A 80 3.55 -8.67 -5.33
N LEU A 81 4.24 -7.93 -4.47
CA LEU A 81 5.57 -7.35 -4.73
C LEU A 81 6.73 -8.18 -4.18
N SER A 82 6.45 -9.28 -3.48
CA SER A 82 7.43 -10.09 -2.75
C SER A 82 8.61 -10.60 -3.61
N LEU A 83 8.41 -10.81 -4.91
CA LEU A 83 9.46 -11.25 -5.84
C LEU A 83 10.34 -10.10 -6.37
N GLN A 84 9.94 -8.85 -6.16
CA GLN A 84 10.57 -7.65 -6.69
C GLN A 84 11.35 -6.87 -5.60
N LYS A 85 11.55 -7.46 -4.41
CA LYS A 85 12.21 -6.83 -3.25
C LYS A 85 13.56 -6.15 -3.58
N SER A 86 14.35 -6.74 -4.47
CA SER A 86 15.68 -6.23 -4.83
C SER A 86 15.69 -5.29 -6.04
N THR A 87 14.55 -5.06 -6.70
CA THR A 87 14.47 -4.30 -7.96
C THR A 87 13.48 -3.16 -7.90
N LEU A 88 12.45 -3.26 -7.06
CA LEU A 88 11.42 -2.25 -6.93
C LEU A 88 12.00 -1.02 -6.25
N GLU A 89 11.97 0.10 -6.95
CA GLU A 89 12.48 1.40 -6.53
C GLU A 89 11.35 2.34 -6.11
N SER A 90 10.17 2.23 -6.73
CA SER A 90 9.04 3.13 -6.50
C SER A 90 7.73 2.38 -6.32
N LEU A 91 7.00 2.73 -5.26
CA LEU A 91 5.66 2.23 -4.94
C LEU A 91 4.70 3.41 -4.75
N TRP A 92 3.62 3.44 -5.53
CA TRP A 92 2.50 4.34 -5.33
C TRP A 92 1.22 3.54 -5.09
N VAL A 93 0.55 3.77 -3.96
CA VAL A 93 -0.72 3.12 -3.61
C VAL A 93 -1.71 4.18 -3.20
N ASP A 94 -2.73 4.36 -4.03
CA ASP A 94 -3.84 5.28 -3.78
C ASP A 94 -5.15 4.48 -3.66
N ASN A 95 -5.89 4.76 -2.60
CA ASN A 95 -7.18 4.15 -2.35
C ASN A 95 -8.14 5.22 -1.82
N PRO A 96 -9.00 5.78 -2.69
CA PRO A 96 -9.93 6.85 -2.31
C PRO A 96 -11.06 6.36 -1.39
N ASP A 97 -11.31 5.04 -1.34
CA ASP A 97 -12.41 4.43 -0.59
C ASP A 97 -11.92 3.95 0.78
N THR A 98 -11.67 4.91 1.67
CA THR A 98 -11.15 4.70 3.04
C THR A 98 -12.21 4.17 4.03
N TYR A 99 -13.47 4.00 3.61
CA TYR A 99 -14.62 3.86 4.53
C TYR A 99 -14.93 2.44 5.01
N MET A 100 -14.20 1.40 4.56
CA MET A 100 -14.60 0.00 4.76
C MET A 100 -13.44 -0.92 5.15
N TRP A 101 -12.48 -0.44 5.96
CA TRP A 101 -11.46 -1.33 6.49
C TRP A 101 -12.03 -2.15 7.65
N SER A 102 -12.08 -3.46 7.46
CA SER A 102 -12.06 -4.37 8.61
C SER A 102 -10.71 -4.24 9.30
N ASP A 103 -10.71 -4.44 10.61
CA ASP A 103 -9.52 -4.62 11.43
C ASP A 103 -8.53 -5.54 10.66
N ASP A 104 -7.26 -5.13 10.50
CA ASP A 104 -6.15 -5.86 9.84
C ASP A 104 -5.87 -5.64 8.34
N GLN A 105 -6.49 -4.69 7.65
CA GLN A 105 -6.24 -4.45 6.22
C GLN A 105 -5.19 -3.35 5.91
N TRP A 106 -3.97 -3.46 6.43
CA TRP A 106 -2.84 -2.59 6.06
C TRP A 106 -1.72 -3.36 5.35
N MET A 107 -0.79 -2.65 4.70
CA MET A 107 0.37 -3.24 4.04
C MET A 107 1.35 -3.85 5.06
N GLU A 108 1.96 -4.98 4.71
CA GLU A 108 3.07 -5.54 5.50
C GLU A 108 4.33 -4.65 5.42
N SER A 109 5.34 -5.00 6.22
CA SER A 109 6.60 -4.24 6.29
C SER A 109 7.38 -4.32 4.98
N PHE A 110 7.93 -3.18 4.55
CA PHE A 110 8.79 -3.06 3.37
C PHE A 110 10.28 -3.04 3.72
N VAL A 111 10.68 -3.36 4.96
CA VAL A 111 12.09 -3.32 5.40
C VAL A 111 13.04 -4.16 4.53
N ASP A 112 12.54 -5.24 3.92
CA ASP A 112 13.31 -6.12 3.04
C ASP A 112 13.44 -5.62 1.59
N PHE A 113 12.76 -4.52 1.23
CA PHE A 113 12.78 -3.96 -0.12
C PHE A 113 13.99 -3.03 -0.28
N THR A 114 15.15 -3.62 -0.50
CA THR A 114 16.45 -2.93 -0.43
C THR A 114 16.70 -1.91 -1.54
N ALA A 115 15.94 -1.99 -2.64
CA ALA A 115 15.98 -1.02 -3.74
C ALA A 115 14.94 0.10 -3.61
N LEU A 116 13.95 -0.06 -2.73
CA LEU A 116 12.78 0.82 -2.64
C LEU A 116 13.20 2.16 -2.03
N ASN A 117 13.14 3.22 -2.84
CA ASN A 117 13.58 4.56 -2.49
C ASN A 117 12.46 5.61 -2.58
N VAL A 118 11.33 5.30 -3.21
CA VAL A 118 10.13 6.15 -3.25
C VAL A 118 8.92 5.35 -2.79
N ILE A 119 8.21 5.86 -1.78
CA ILE A 119 6.91 5.32 -1.33
C ILE A 119 5.91 6.47 -1.27
N CYS A 120 4.77 6.34 -1.92
CA CYS A 120 3.66 7.28 -1.84
C CYS A 120 2.37 6.50 -1.55
N ALA A 121 1.79 6.69 -0.35
CA ALA A 121 0.61 5.96 0.09
C ALA A 121 -0.12 6.70 1.22
N SER A 122 -1.33 6.28 1.56
CA SER A 122 -1.97 6.75 2.80
C SER A 122 -1.21 6.27 4.03
N LEU A 123 -1.21 7.09 5.10
CA LEU A 123 -0.60 6.71 6.38
C LEU A 123 -1.18 5.39 6.87
N ALA A 124 -2.52 5.30 6.87
CA ALA A 124 -3.20 4.15 7.43
C ALA A 124 -2.93 2.87 6.64
N SER A 125 -2.74 2.94 5.32
CA SER A 125 -2.26 1.77 4.55
C SER A 125 -0.86 1.33 4.94
N LEU A 126 0.02 2.23 5.38
CA LEU A 126 1.40 1.90 5.79
C LEU A 126 1.51 1.39 7.21
N VAL A 127 0.80 1.99 8.17
CA VAL A 127 1.00 1.69 9.60
C VAL A 127 -0.15 0.91 10.23
N GLY A 128 -1.31 0.88 9.57
CA GLY A 128 -2.56 0.44 10.20
C GLY A 128 -3.03 1.45 11.24
N VAL A 129 -4.34 1.66 11.35
CA VAL A 129 -4.93 2.52 12.38
C VAL A 129 -6.00 1.75 13.15
N ASP A 130 -6.15 2.06 14.43
CA ASP A 130 -7.22 1.51 15.27
C ASP A 130 -8.54 2.29 15.12
N GLU A 131 -9.56 1.91 15.89
CA GLU A 131 -10.87 2.58 15.93
C GLU A 131 -10.81 4.08 16.29
N LEU A 132 -9.70 4.53 16.88
CA LEU A 132 -9.46 5.92 17.26
C LEU A 132 -8.57 6.66 16.26
N ASN A 133 -8.33 6.08 15.08
CA ASN A 133 -7.39 6.56 14.05
C ASN A 133 -5.94 6.70 14.56
N VAL A 134 -5.58 5.92 15.58
CA VAL A 134 -4.21 5.91 16.11
C VAL A 134 -3.40 4.84 15.37
N PRO A 135 -2.20 5.19 14.86
CA PRO A 135 -1.31 4.23 14.24
C PRO A 135 -0.97 3.03 15.14
N VAL A 136 -1.18 1.81 14.61
CA VAL A 136 -0.88 0.55 15.32
C VAL A 136 0.62 0.23 15.25
N ARG A 137 1.29 0.66 14.18
CA ARG A 137 2.74 0.50 13.96
C ARG A 137 3.41 1.85 13.76
N LYS A 138 4.74 1.86 13.83
CA LYS A 138 5.52 3.05 13.52
C LYS A 138 6.11 2.99 12.10
N LEU A 139 6.18 4.13 11.42
CA LEU A 139 6.83 4.27 10.12
C LEU A 139 8.28 3.71 10.10
N PRO A 140 9.14 3.98 11.09
CA PRO A 140 10.49 3.40 11.13
C PRO A 140 10.55 1.86 11.13
N ASP A 141 9.50 1.18 11.58
CA ASP A 141 9.45 -0.28 11.69
C ASP A 141 8.95 -0.95 10.39
N VAL A 142 8.32 -0.18 9.49
CA VAL A 142 7.69 -0.68 8.27
C VAL A 142 8.34 -0.19 6.99
N LEU A 143 9.19 0.84 7.05
CA LEU A 143 9.84 1.45 5.88
C LEU A 143 11.28 0.92 5.68
N PRO A 144 11.75 0.82 4.42
CA PRO A 144 13.12 0.41 4.13
C PRO A 144 14.12 1.53 4.40
N SER A 145 15.34 1.17 4.83
CA SER A 145 16.43 2.13 5.07
C SER A 145 16.99 2.77 3.78
N SER A 146 16.62 2.24 2.61
CA SER A 146 16.94 2.81 1.30
C SER A 146 16.06 4.00 0.92
N LEU A 147 15.02 4.31 1.70
CA LEU A 147 14.04 5.35 1.38
C LEU A 147 14.68 6.73 1.21
N GLU A 148 14.39 7.37 0.07
CA GLU A 148 14.81 8.73 -0.27
C GLU A 148 13.64 9.70 -0.28
N THR A 149 12.46 9.26 -0.71
CA THR A 149 11.23 10.06 -0.78
C THR A 149 10.05 9.31 -0.18
N LEU A 150 9.32 9.98 0.71
CA LEU A 150 8.08 9.49 1.29
C LEU A 150 6.94 10.47 0.99
N CYS A 151 5.89 10.05 0.30
CA CYS A 151 4.61 10.76 0.25
C CYS A 151 3.60 10.07 1.18
N VAL A 152 3.01 10.81 2.10
CA VAL A 152 1.97 10.31 2.99
C VAL A 152 0.71 11.13 2.82
N ALA A 153 -0.39 10.47 2.45
CA ALA A 153 -1.72 11.05 2.53
C ALA A 153 -2.34 10.76 3.91
N VAL A 154 -2.94 11.77 4.54
CA VAL A 154 -3.58 11.65 5.85
C VAL A 154 -5.02 12.16 5.79
N ASP A 155 -5.95 11.30 6.17
CA ASP A 155 -7.37 11.61 6.24
C ASP A 155 -7.80 11.87 7.69
N GLY A 156 -8.15 13.12 8.00
CA GLY A 156 -8.70 13.52 9.30
C GLY A 156 -7.68 14.19 10.25
N ASP A 157 -8.21 15.04 11.12
CA ASP A 157 -7.42 15.89 12.02
C ASP A 157 -6.70 15.09 13.13
N ASP A 158 -7.34 14.03 13.66
CA ASP A 158 -6.79 13.25 14.77
C ASP A 158 -5.56 12.43 14.34
N SER A 159 -5.61 11.86 13.13
CA SER A 159 -4.49 11.14 12.50
C SER A 159 -3.33 12.05 12.12
N LEU A 160 -3.58 13.35 11.87
CA LEU A 160 -2.54 14.29 11.46
C LEU A 160 -1.48 14.48 12.55
N ASN A 161 -1.89 14.60 13.81
CA ASN A 161 -0.94 14.79 14.91
C ASN A 161 -0.02 13.56 15.09
N GLY A 162 -0.61 12.37 15.04
CA GLY A 162 0.15 11.11 15.07
C GLY A 162 1.07 10.95 13.86
N ALA A 163 0.62 11.36 12.68
CA ALA A 163 1.42 11.38 11.46
C ALA A 163 2.66 12.28 11.64
N ILE A 164 2.45 13.51 12.09
CA ILE A 164 3.51 14.51 12.31
C ILE A 164 4.57 13.98 13.29
N ASP A 165 4.13 13.36 14.40
CA ASP A 165 5.05 12.82 15.40
C ASP A 165 5.91 11.68 14.83
N GLN A 166 5.33 10.79 14.01
CA GLN A 166 6.07 9.72 13.34
C GLN A 166 7.00 10.22 12.22
N LEU A 167 6.56 11.21 11.44
CA LEU A 167 7.40 11.82 10.40
C LEU A 167 8.60 12.54 11.01
N ALA A 168 8.41 13.19 12.17
CA ALA A 168 9.52 13.78 12.93
C ALA A 168 10.48 12.71 13.48
N GLU A 169 9.96 11.59 14.01
CA GLU A 169 10.78 10.44 14.44
C GLU A 169 11.60 9.88 13.26
N LEU A 170 10.97 9.74 12.08
CA LEU A 170 11.60 9.26 10.86
C LEU A 170 12.71 10.21 10.39
N ALA A 171 12.45 11.52 10.33
CA ALA A 171 13.42 12.53 9.90
C ALA A 171 14.62 12.65 10.87
N ALA A 172 14.41 12.39 12.16
CA ALA A 172 15.50 12.38 13.15
C ALA A 172 16.28 11.05 13.21
N SER A 173 15.78 10.00 12.53
CA SER A 173 16.33 8.65 12.62
C SER A 173 17.58 8.49 11.77
N ARG A 174 18.66 7.97 12.38
CA ARG A 174 19.91 7.64 11.67
C ARG A 174 19.76 6.47 10.70
N ASN A 175 18.73 5.66 10.86
CA ASN A 175 18.48 4.50 9.99
C ASN A 175 17.99 4.94 8.60
N PHE A 176 17.47 6.15 8.48
CA PHE A 176 16.95 6.73 7.24
C PHE A 176 17.86 7.86 6.72
N SER A 177 19.18 7.61 6.75
CA SER A 177 20.19 8.60 6.33
C SER A 177 20.08 9.06 4.86
N LYS A 178 19.33 8.33 4.03
CA LYS A 178 19.06 8.67 2.63
C LYS A 178 17.78 9.48 2.43
N LEU A 179 16.93 9.56 3.45
CA LEU A 179 15.65 10.26 3.35
C LEU A 179 15.90 11.74 3.12
N ALA A 180 15.57 12.19 1.91
CA ALA A 180 15.78 13.54 1.46
C ALA A 180 14.48 14.33 1.42
N THR A 181 13.34 13.66 1.19
CA THR A 181 12.06 14.34 0.97
C THR A 181 10.90 13.62 1.66
N ILE A 182 10.05 14.41 2.33
CA ILE A 182 8.76 13.98 2.87
C ILE A 182 7.68 14.91 2.31
N HIS A 183 6.68 14.34 1.65
CA HIS A 183 5.45 15.00 1.22
C HIS A 183 4.31 14.56 2.13
N LEU A 184 3.56 15.51 2.68
CA LEU A 184 2.39 15.26 3.49
C LEU A 184 1.18 15.89 2.81
N GLU A 185 0.28 15.05 2.31
CA GLU A 185 -1.00 15.45 1.75
C GLU A 185 -2.08 15.29 2.82
N TYR A 186 -2.93 16.31 3.00
CA TYR A 186 -3.97 16.27 4.03
C TYR A 186 -5.23 17.02 3.59
N ASN A 187 -6.39 16.43 3.86
CA ASN A 187 -7.68 17.01 3.46
C ASN A 187 -8.24 17.94 4.56
N GLN A 188 -8.25 19.25 4.30
CA GLN A 188 -8.89 20.37 5.03
C GLN A 188 -8.76 20.39 6.58
N PHE A 189 -8.07 21.40 7.11
CA PHE A 189 -8.08 21.71 8.55
C PHE A 189 -9.48 22.02 9.08
N ARG A 190 -9.91 21.34 10.14
CA ARG A 190 -10.98 21.89 10.99
C ARG A 190 -10.45 22.71 12.16
N GLU A 191 -9.18 22.54 12.53
CA GLU A 191 -8.66 23.05 13.80
C GLU A 191 -7.38 23.92 13.67
N PRO A 192 -7.34 25.13 14.28
CA PRO A 192 -6.17 26.03 14.22
C PRO A 192 -4.87 25.45 14.79
N ARG A 193 -4.98 24.50 15.72
CA ARG A 193 -3.84 23.84 16.38
C ARG A 193 -3.02 22.95 15.43
N ASN A 194 -3.60 22.54 14.31
CA ASN A 194 -2.92 21.76 13.28
C ASN A 194 -1.92 22.63 12.47
N ALA A 195 -2.22 23.93 12.29
CA ALA A 195 -1.29 24.86 11.65
C ALA A 195 0.00 25.04 12.46
N MET A 196 -0.11 25.18 13.79
CA MET A 196 1.06 25.29 14.67
C MET A 196 1.95 24.03 14.65
N ARG A 197 1.33 22.85 14.49
CA ARG A 197 2.05 21.56 14.40
C ARG A 197 2.81 21.42 13.08
N LEU A 198 2.25 21.89 11.97
CA LEU A 198 2.94 21.91 10.68
C LEU A 198 4.12 22.89 10.71
N GLU A 199 3.95 24.09 11.27
CA GLU A 199 5.05 25.03 11.48
C GLU A 199 6.17 24.41 12.33
N TRP A 200 5.81 23.67 13.38
CA TRP A 200 6.78 22.94 14.21
C TRP A 200 7.54 21.87 13.41
N LEU A 201 6.86 21.12 12.54
CA LEU A 201 7.48 20.11 11.68
C LEU A 201 8.42 20.75 10.63
N GLU A 202 8.02 21.87 10.06
CA GLU A 202 8.86 22.68 9.16
C GLU A 202 10.09 23.27 9.87
N GLN A 203 10.01 23.52 11.18
CA GLN A 203 11.17 23.93 11.96
C GLN A 203 12.14 22.75 12.17
N ARG A 204 11.62 21.58 12.53
CA ARG A 204 12.39 20.32 12.67
C ARG A 204 13.09 19.91 11.37
N ARG A 205 12.45 20.17 10.23
CA ARG A 205 13.02 20.00 8.89
C ARG A 205 14.39 20.68 8.74
N GLN A 206 14.54 21.91 9.23
CA GLN A 206 15.79 22.67 9.09
C GLN A 206 16.95 22.02 9.85
N GLU A 207 16.64 21.27 10.91
CA GLU A 207 17.63 20.53 11.70
C GLU A 207 18.01 19.19 11.05
N ALA A 208 17.10 18.60 10.26
CA ALA A 208 17.25 17.26 9.67
C ALA A 208 17.75 17.25 8.21
N SER A 209 17.86 18.41 7.54
CA SER A 209 18.20 18.49 6.10
C SER A 209 17.27 17.73 5.15
N VAL A 210 16.06 17.42 5.59
CA VAL A 210 14.98 16.81 4.78
C VAL A 210 14.16 17.95 4.15
N LEU A 211 13.60 17.77 2.97
CA LEU A 211 12.62 18.68 2.37
C LEU A 211 11.21 18.23 2.78
N PHE A 212 10.43 19.13 3.36
CA PHE A 212 9.05 18.88 3.74
C PHE A 212 8.11 19.70 2.84
N PHE A 213 7.13 19.06 2.24
CA PHE A 213 6.07 19.69 1.45
C PHE A 213 4.73 19.31 2.04
N SER A 214 3.85 20.29 2.24
CA SER A 214 2.48 20.04 2.69
C SER A 214 1.50 20.69 1.72
N SER A 215 0.44 19.96 1.34
CA SER A 215 -0.58 20.41 0.39
C SER A 215 -1.96 19.95 0.80
#